data_AF-A0A5N5KD14-F1
#
_entry.id   AF-A0A5N5KD14-F1
#
_cell.length_a   1.000
_cell.length_b   1.000
_cell.length_c   1.000
_cell.angle_alpha   90.00
_cell.angle_beta   90.00
_cell.angle_gamma   90.00
#
_symmetry.space_group_name_H-M   'P 1'
#
loop_
_entity.id
_entity.type
_entity.pdbx_description
1 polymer ?
#
loop_
_entity_poly.entity_id
_entity_poly.type
_entity_poly.pdbx_seq_one_letter_code
_entity_poly.pdbx_strand_id
1 'polypeptide(L)'
;MQSCSIHHCVLFFLTLTFTTAPVSAAVCSTTVKLHQSVTLSCEYKCSGSVKWALFNNRDVVLARCNKTSCSSLKKGYEMSHDQYLKGDLSLTITAADYSKRNTYACECGISEISTVRLSIETVFSAVQMNPGEDLILDLSVPEPVEVIYKSRDSADGEQICTVTQRSLQCKAEYTHRTSLSHPELTLRDVQPSDSGSYTIRDLKNNEDLRVYTVSLAGERIPWWITVLLIVLLVVILLLALTGFIKYQKNAVHREFLKVSKQLEHVNKLIQQAERGNEQVSEAEEAMKELEQQYRENPKYSEQIKLFCKAKRAELKQRSGEEGEGLLLTERGGMLRKMEEVINSLQRLSGDGAGHLQDTSSGNIAETENDLAEIEQWCREKRAELNNLVQQRRGGEPEGTSGGNQTVVQREESEAP
;
A
#
# COMPACT_ATOMS: atom_id res chain seq x y z
N MET A 1 17.84 44.95 55.17
CA MET A 1 17.60 46.39 54.94
C MET A 1 18.92 47.02 54.52
N GLN A 2 19.13 47.21 53.23
CA GLN A 2 20.26 47.97 52.70
C GLN A 2 19.70 48.78 51.54
N SER A 3 19.54 50.08 51.78
CA SER A 3 18.85 51.03 50.91
C SER A 3 19.74 51.35 49.72
N CYS A 4 19.33 50.97 48.51
CA CYS A 4 19.98 51.42 47.28
C CYS A 4 19.38 52.77 46.86
N SER A 5 20.23 53.79 46.90
CA SER A 5 19.92 55.19 46.60
C SER A 5 19.52 55.38 45.13
N ILE A 6 18.33 55.96 44.92
CA ILE A 6 17.69 56.26 43.63
C ILE A 6 18.46 57.35 42.84
N HIS A 7 19.43 58.04 43.46
CA HIS A 7 20.14 59.16 42.84
C HIS A 7 21.19 58.77 41.79
N HIS A 8 21.62 57.50 41.72
CA HIS A 8 22.56 57.06 40.68
C HIS A 8 21.89 56.63 39.37
N CYS A 9 20.58 56.35 39.37
CA CYS A 9 19.87 55.98 38.13
C CYS A 9 19.60 57.19 37.22
N VAL A 10 19.40 58.38 37.77
CA VAL A 10 19.02 59.56 36.95
C VAL A 10 20.23 60.16 36.22
N LEU A 11 21.45 60.00 36.74
CA LEU A 11 22.65 60.54 36.09
C LEU A 11 23.17 59.66 34.93
N PHE A 12 22.73 58.40 34.83
CA PHE A 12 23.11 57.51 33.72
C PHE A 12 22.23 57.67 32.47
N PHE A 13 21.12 58.42 32.57
CA PHE A 13 20.23 58.68 31.43
C PHE A 13 20.60 59.93 30.60
N LEU A 14 21.58 60.74 31.03
CA LEU A 14 21.93 62.01 30.37
C LEU A 14 23.21 61.99 29.53
N THR A 15 23.80 60.81 29.30
CA THR A 15 24.94 60.61 28.37
C THR A 15 24.62 59.61 27.26
N LEU A 16 23.32 59.45 26.90
CA LEU A 16 22.93 58.86 25.62
C LEU A 16 23.29 59.86 24.50
N THR A 17 24.58 59.90 24.18
CA THR A 17 25.04 60.41 22.89
C THR A 17 24.35 59.56 21.83
N PHE A 18 23.53 60.20 21.01
CA PHE A 18 22.97 59.64 19.80
C PHE A 18 24.14 59.23 18.89
N THR A 19 24.65 58.02 19.08
CA THR A 19 25.39 57.32 18.04
C THR A 19 24.34 56.98 16.99
N THR A 20 24.17 57.90 16.04
CA THR A 20 23.53 57.58 14.78
C THR A 20 24.45 56.56 14.13
N ALA A 21 24.19 55.27 14.40
CA ALA A 21 24.75 54.21 13.60
C ALA A 21 24.41 54.57 12.15
N PRO A 22 25.39 54.59 11.24
CA PRO A 22 25.09 54.82 9.83
C PRO A 22 24.04 53.77 9.46
N VAL A 23 22.89 54.23 8.97
CA VAL A 23 21.88 53.37 8.38
C VAL A 23 22.55 52.77 7.16
N SER A 24 23.18 51.61 7.33
CA SER A 24 23.70 50.82 6.22
C SER A 24 22.52 50.59 5.30
N ALA A 25 22.56 51.19 4.10
CA ALA A 25 21.55 51.00 3.09
C ALA A 25 21.34 49.48 2.92
N ALA A 26 20.13 49.02 3.21
CA ALA A 26 19.83 47.60 3.15
C ALA A 26 20.03 47.13 1.71
N VAL A 27 21.00 46.23 1.49
CA VAL A 27 21.21 45.60 0.19
C VAL A 27 20.12 44.56 0.00
N CYS A 28 19.22 44.80 -0.95
CA CYS A 28 18.18 43.84 -1.29
C CYS A 28 18.82 42.65 -2.03
N SER A 29 18.55 41.42 -1.59
CA SER A 29 19.01 40.22 -2.30
C SER A 29 17.88 39.68 -3.18
N THR A 30 18.20 39.27 -4.41
CA THR A 30 17.29 38.59 -5.33
C THR A 30 17.96 37.31 -5.80
N THR A 31 17.26 36.18 -5.68
CA THR A 31 17.73 34.88 -6.15
C THR A 31 16.91 34.46 -7.36
N VAL A 32 17.57 33.97 -8.42
CA VAL A 32 16.93 33.52 -9.65
C VAL A 32 17.47 32.17 -10.10
N LYS A 33 16.64 31.38 -10.76
CA LYS A 33 17.05 30.15 -11.44
C LYS A 33 18.02 30.43 -12.59
N LEU A 34 18.97 29.52 -12.79
CA LEU A 34 19.91 29.58 -13.89
C LEU A 34 19.19 29.68 -15.25
N HIS A 35 19.68 30.58 -16.11
CA HIS A 35 19.18 30.95 -17.43
C HIS A 35 17.80 31.61 -17.48
N GLN A 36 17.16 31.90 -16.34
CA GLN A 36 15.87 32.60 -16.33
C GLN A 36 16.04 34.12 -16.34
N SER A 37 15.01 34.82 -16.82
CA SER A 37 14.95 36.28 -16.75
C SER A 37 14.64 36.73 -15.31
N VAL A 38 15.24 37.84 -14.89
CA VAL A 38 14.99 38.46 -13.57
C VAL A 38 14.88 39.97 -13.70
N THR A 39 14.01 40.58 -12.92
CA THR A 39 13.88 42.03 -12.82
C THR A 39 14.39 42.50 -11.46
N LEU A 40 15.43 43.34 -11.46
CA LEU A 40 15.95 43.99 -10.27
C LEU A 40 15.13 45.26 -10.02
N SER A 41 14.35 45.26 -8.93
CA SER A 41 13.43 46.36 -8.62
C SER A 41 14.18 47.65 -8.25
N CYS A 42 13.72 48.77 -8.81
CA CYS A 42 14.11 50.11 -8.39
C CYS A 42 12.93 51.06 -8.60
N GLU A 43 12.19 51.35 -7.53
CA GLU A 43 11.03 52.25 -7.59
C GLU A 43 11.43 53.64 -7.10
N TYR A 44 11.57 54.60 -8.04
CA TYR A 44 11.90 55.98 -7.69
C TYR A 44 11.52 56.95 -8.80
N LYS A 45 11.00 58.13 -8.42
CA LYS A 45 10.71 59.20 -9.38
C LYS A 45 11.98 59.98 -9.70
N CYS A 46 12.70 59.52 -10.72
CA CYS A 46 13.89 60.24 -11.21
C CYS A 46 13.49 61.33 -12.21
N SER A 47 13.89 62.58 -11.94
CA SER A 47 13.68 63.70 -12.86
C SER A 47 14.71 63.78 -14.01
N GLY A 48 15.80 63.01 -13.89
CA GLY A 48 16.95 63.01 -14.80
C GLY A 48 17.24 61.64 -15.43
N SER A 49 18.51 61.42 -15.82
CA SER A 49 18.95 60.13 -16.37
C SER A 49 19.14 59.11 -15.25
N VAL A 50 18.61 57.90 -15.49
CA VAL A 50 18.83 56.73 -14.65
C VAL A 50 19.86 55.83 -15.32
N LYS A 51 20.73 55.22 -14.53
CA LYS A 51 21.64 54.18 -15.00
C LYS A 51 21.72 53.04 -14.00
N TRP A 52 21.93 51.85 -14.54
CA TRP A 52 22.32 50.67 -13.78
C TRP A 52 23.80 50.37 -14.02
N ALA A 53 24.54 50.19 -12.94
CA ALA A 53 25.97 49.88 -12.97
C ALA A 53 26.32 48.79 -11.95
N LEU A 54 27.53 48.24 -12.05
CA LEU A 54 28.07 47.35 -11.01
C LEU A 54 28.41 48.17 -9.77
N PHE A 55 27.96 47.72 -8.59
CA PHE A 55 28.15 48.47 -7.34
C PHE A 55 29.64 48.73 -7.04
N ASN A 56 30.49 47.74 -7.28
CA ASN A 56 31.95 47.82 -7.05
C ASN A 56 32.71 48.51 -8.20
N ASN A 57 32.08 48.77 -9.34
CA ASN A 57 32.69 49.43 -10.49
C ASN A 57 31.65 50.23 -11.28
N ARG A 58 31.47 51.49 -10.87
CA ARG A 58 30.44 52.40 -11.41
C ARG A 58 30.68 52.85 -12.84
N ASP A 59 31.88 52.63 -13.37
CA ASP A 59 32.22 52.93 -14.76
C ASP A 59 31.62 51.90 -15.72
N VAL A 60 31.30 50.69 -15.22
CA VAL A 60 30.64 49.63 -16.01
C VAL A 60 29.12 49.84 -15.98
N VAL A 61 28.65 50.71 -16.88
CA VAL A 61 27.22 50.94 -17.08
C VAL A 61 26.60 49.86 -17.96
N LEU A 62 25.52 49.26 -17.49
CA LEU A 62 24.85 48.11 -18.11
C LEU A 62 23.66 48.54 -18.96
N ALA A 63 22.84 49.44 -18.41
CA ALA A 63 21.70 50.04 -19.07
C ALA A 63 21.52 51.47 -18.58
N ARG A 64 20.91 52.31 -19.42
CA ARG A 64 20.60 53.70 -19.11
C ARG A 64 19.22 54.06 -19.64
N CYS A 65 18.50 54.89 -18.92
CA CYS A 65 17.26 55.47 -19.40
C CYS A 65 17.14 56.96 -19.06
N ASN A 66 16.42 57.69 -19.91
CA ASN A 66 16.07 59.08 -19.70
C ASN A 66 14.66 59.35 -20.28
N LYS A 67 14.24 60.62 -20.27
CA LYS A 67 12.92 61.03 -20.76
C LYS A 67 12.64 60.66 -22.21
N THR A 68 13.65 60.58 -23.07
CA THR A 68 13.46 60.33 -24.51
C THR A 68 13.58 58.85 -24.89
N SER A 69 14.42 58.08 -24.20
CA SER A 69 14.71 56.70 -24.58
C SER A 69 15.42 55.90 -23.48
N CYS A 70 15.32 54.58 -23.53
CA CYS A 70 16.23 53.67 -22.83
C CYS A 70 17.25 53.04 -23.80
N SER A 71 18.43 52.69 -23.29
CA SER A 71 19.49 52.04 -24.04
C SER A 71 20.12 50.92 -23.23
N SER A 72 20.21 49.74 -23.85
CA SER A 72 21.00 48.61 -23.36
C SER A 72 22.46 48.79 -23.81
N LEU A 73 23.37 49.01 -22.86
CA LEU A 73 24.80 49.20 -23.16
C LEU A 73 25.57 47.87 -23.11
N LYS A 74 25.01 46.86 -22.45
CA LYS A 74 25.52 45.49 -22.40
C LYS A 74 24.42 44.51 -22.75
N LYS A 75 24.74 43.54 -23.61
CA LYS A 75 23.79 42.51 -24.04
C LYS A 75 23.19 41.80 -22.83
N GLY A 76 21.86 41.65 -22.85
CA GLY A 76 21.10 40.92 -21.84
C GLY A 76 20.66 41.75 -20.64
N TYR A 77 20.94 43.07 -20.64
CA TYR A 77 20.50 44.04 -19.63
C TYR A 77 19.56 45.05 -20.27
N GLU A 78 18.32 45.11 -19.83
CA GLU A 78 17.25 45.88 -20.49
C GLU A 78 16.48 46.74 -19.49
N MET A 79 16.02 47.90 -19.95
CA MET A 79 15.12 48.78 -19.21
C MET A 79 13.97 49.17 -20.13
N SER A 80 12.75 49.22 -19.59
CA SER A 80 11.57 49.65 -20.35
C SER A 80 11.37 51.15 -20.22
N HIS A 81 11.28 51.84 -21.37
CA HIS A 81 11.02 53.28 -21.40
C HIS A 81 9.62 53.61 -20.89
N ASP A 82 8.63 52.79 -21.23
CA ASP A 82 7.25 52.93 -20.75
C ASP A 82 7.14 52.80 -19.22
N GLN A 83 7.94 51.91 -18.61
CA GLN A 83 7.99 51.75 -17.16
C GLN A 83 8.74 52.89 -16.48
N TYR A 84 9.85 53.34 -17.09
CA TYR A 84 10.59 54.51 -16.62
C TYR A 84 9.68 55.75 -16.51
N LEU A 85 8.84 56.01 -17.52
CA LEU A 85 7.90 57.14 -17.50
C LEU A 85 6.84 57.04 -16.39
N LYS A 86 6.59 55.83 -15.85
CA LYS A 86 5.69 55.58 -14.71
C LYS A 86 6.41 55.63 -13.36
N GLY A 87 7.74 55.82 -13.35
CA GLY A 87 8.57 55.84 -12.15
C GLY A 87 9.14 54.48 -11.74
N ASP A 88 8.99 53.45 -12.59
CA ASP A 88 9.62 52.16 -12.41
C ASP A 88 10.96 52.14 -13.18
N LEU A 89 12.04 52.09 -12.41
CA LEU A 89 13.42 52.17 -12.91
C LEU A 89 14.09 50.80 -12.97
N SER A 90 13.31 49.72 -12.92
CA SER A 90 13.82 48.37 -12.78
C SER A 90 14.69 47.92 -13.96
N LEU A 91 15.66 47.06 -13.67
CA LEU A 91 16.53 46.43 -14.68
C LEU A 91 16.09 45.00 -14.93
N THR A 92 15.81 44.65 -16.19
CA THR A 92 15.57 43.28 -16.59
C THR A 92 16.87 42.64 -17.10
N ILE A 93 17.30 41.57 -16.46
CA ILE A 93 18.36 40.69 -16.94
C ILE A 93 17.68 39.51 -17.64
N THR A 94 17.78 39.47 -18.96
CA THR A 94 16.99 38.56 -19.82
C THR A 94 17.32 37.07 -19.65
N ALA A 95 18.55 36.74 -19.27
CA ALA A 95 18.99 35.38 -18.99
C ALA A 95 20.09 35.43 -17.92
N ALA A 96 19.76 35.12 -16.68
CA ALA A 96 20.69 35.14 -15.57
C ALA A 96 21.63 33.93 -15.63
N ASP A 97 22.92 34.15 -15.42
CA ASP A 97 23.93 33.10 -15.31
C ASP A 97 24.95 33.50 -14.24
N TYR A 98 25.90 32.62 -13.91
CA TYR A 98 26.89 32.90 -12.88
C TYR A 98 27.80 34.11 -13.21
N SER A 99 27.98 34.47 -14.49
CA SER A 99 28.73 35.68 -14.87
C SER A 99 27.96 36.97 -14.58
N LYS A 100 26.63 36.89 -14.51
CA LYS A 100 25.74 38.00 -14.14
C LYS A 100 25.47 38.05 -12.64
N ARG A 101 26.00 37.15 -11.83
CA ARG A 101 25.95 37.29 -10.37
C ARG A 101 26.80 38.48 -9.95
N ASN A 102 26.17 39.48 -9.32
CA ASN A 102 26.87 40.64 -8.79
C ASN A 102 25.96 41.47 -7.89
N THR A 103 26.53 42.52 -7.30
CA THR A 103 25.78 43.61 -6.70
C THR A 103 25.64 44.74 -7.72
N TYR A 104 24.40 45.13 -7.97
CA TYR A 104 23.99 46.12 -8.95
C TYR A 104 23.50 47.36 -8.23
N ALA A 105 23.76 48.53 -8.82
CA ALA A 105 23.30 49.80 -8.27
C ALA A 105 22.42 50.54 -9.28
N CYS A 106 21.27 50.99 -8.80
CA CYS A 106 20.36 51.90 -9.49
C CYS A 106 20.71 53.33 -9.09
N GLU A 107 21.07 54.16 -10.07
CA GLU A 107 21.45 55.56 -9.84
C GLU A 107 20.57 56.51 -10.65
N CYS A 108 20.16 57.62 -10.03
CA CYS A 108 19.50 58.74 -10.68
C CYS A 108 20.39 59.99 -10.56
N GLY A 109 20.97 60.42 -11.68
CA GLY A 109 21.96 61.50 -11.68
C GLY A 109 23.22 61.13 -10.89
N ILE A 110 23.44 61.80 -9.76
CA ILE A 110 24.56 61.55 -8.84
C ILE A 110 24.16 60.76 -7.58
N SER A 111 22.86 60.49 -7.41
CA SER A 111 22.34 59.83 -6.22
C SER A 111 22.16 58.34 -6.47
N GLU A 112 22.72 57.53 -5.58
CA GLU A 112 22.38 56.11 -5.47
C GLU A 112 20.99 55.97 -4.86
N ILE A 113 20.12 55.24 -5.55
CA ILE A 113 18.74 54.99 -5.11
C ILE A 113 18.66 53.65 -4.37
N SER A 114 19.16 52.60 -5.02
CA SER A 114 19.07 51.24 -4.50
C SER A 114 20.26 50.40 -4.93
N THR A 115 20.58 49.43 -4.08
CA THR A 115 21.63 48.44 -4.32
C THR A 115 21.02 47.05 -4.17
N VAL A 116 21.15 46.23 -5.21
CA VAL A 116 20.52 44.91 -5.32
C VAL A 116 21.59 43.85 -5.60
N ARG A 117 21.72 42.85 -4.72
CA ARG A 117 22.55 41.66 -4.94
C ARG A 117 21.75 40.62 -5.72
N LEU A 118 22.25 40.22 -6.88
CA LEU A 118 21.72 39.08 -7.63
C LEU A 118 22.53 37.84 -7.30
N SER A 119 21.87 36.79 -6.84
CA SER A 119 22.42 35.44 -6.66
C SER A 119 21.70 34.44 -7.57
N ILE A 120 22.39 33.37 -7.95
CA ILE A 120 21.82 32.27 -8.75
C ILE A 120 21.44 31.14 -7.81
N GLU A 121 20.25 30.57 -7.98
CA GLU A 121 19.77 29.44 -7.20
C GLU A 121 20.68 28.21 -7.41
N THR A 122 20.98 27.50 -6.33
CA THR A 122 21.77 26.27 -6.35
C THR A 122 21.08 25.20 -7.19
N VAL A 123 21.81 24.58 -8.10
CA VAL A 123 21.28 23.51 -8.95
C VAL A 123 21.44 22.16 -8.27
N PHE A 124 20.37 21.39 -8.13
CA PHE A 124 20.41 20.03 -7.59
C PHE A 124 20.39 19.00 -8.71
N SER A 125 21.25 17.98 -8.63
CA SER A 125 21.37 16.92 -9.64
C SER A 125 21.44 15.56 -8.95
N ALA A 126 20.50 14.67 -9.24
CA ALA A 126 20.54 13.30 -8.75
C ALA A 126 21.21 12.40 -9.78
N VAL A 127 22.21 11.61 -9.36
CA VAL A 127 22.95 10.70 -10.24
C VAL A 127 22.88 9.29 -9.68
N GLN A 128 22.43 8.36 -10.51
CA GLN A 128 22.50 6.92 -10.25
C GLN A 128 23.61 6.34 -11.11
N MET A 129 24.52 5.59 -10.49
CA MET A 129 25.67 4.99 -11.20
C MET A 129 25.99 3.61 -10.63
N ASN A 130 26.76 2.83 -11.38
CA ASN A 130 27.28 1.54 -10.93
C ASN A 130 28.66 1.70 -10.30
N PRO A 131 29.06 0.82 -9.36
CA PRO A 131 30.44 0.79 -8.88
C PRO A 131 31.42 0.62 -10.04
N GLY A 132 32.50 1.40 -10.02
CA GLY A 132 33.54 1.42 -11.05
C GLY A 132 33.31 2.40 -12.21
N GLU A 133 32.14 3.04 -12.29
CA GLU A 133 31.91 4.14 -13.24
C GLU A 133 32.58 5.44 -12.79
N ASP A 134 32.76 6.38 -13.71
CA ASP A 134 33.35 7.69 -13.43
C ASP A 134 32.24 8.73 -13.15
N LEU A 135 32.33 9.43 -12.01
CA LEU A 135 31.45 10.55 -11.67
C LEU A 135 32.03 11.84 -12.27
N ILE A 136 31.23 12.57 -13.06
CA ILE A 136 31.60 13.86 -13.64
C ILE A 136 30.87 14.98 -12.91
N LEU A 137 31.63 15.89 -12.30
CA LEU A 137 31.16 17.07 -11.59
C LEU A 137 31.41 18.32 -12.44
N ASP A 138 30.35 18.98 -12.89
CA ASP A 138 30.42 20.27 -13.59
C ASP A 138 30.62 21.39 -12.58
N LEU A 139 31.78 22.06 -12.66
CA LEU A 139 32.15 23.15 -11.77
C LEU A 139 31.34 24.43 -12.04
N SER A 140 30.65 24.51 -13.18
CA SER A 140 29.74 25.59 -13.60
C SER A 140 30.36 26.98 -13.80
N VAL A 141 31.57 27.24 -13.28
CA VAL A 141 32.25 28.54 -13.33
C VAL A 141 33.78 28.41 -13.50
N PRO A 142 34.46 29.39 -14.14
CA PRO A 142 35.91 29.42 -14.25
C PRO A 142 36.64 29.87 -12.97
N GLU A 143 35.94 30.52 -12.04
CA GLU A 143 36.48 30.96 -10.75
C GLU A 143 36.91 29.78 -9.86
N PRO A 144 37.80 30.01 -8.86
CA PRO A 144 38.15 28.99 -7.88
C PRO A 144 36.94 28.48 -7.11
N VAL A 145 36.81 27.15 -7.02
CA VAL A 145 35.74 26.46 -6.30
C VAL A 145 36.31 25.45 -5.32
N GLU A 146 35.54 25.15 -4.28
CA GLU A 146 35.78 23.99 -3.43
C GLU A 146 34.71 22.93 -3.65
N VAL A 147 35.12 21.67 -3.50
CA VAL A 147 34.24 20.50 -3.58
C VAL A 147 34.10 19.94 -2.18
N ILE A 148 32.88 19.94 -1.68
CA ILE A 148 32.53 19.48 -0.34
C ILE A 148 31.77 18.17 -0.48
N TYR A 149 32.29 17.10 0.12
CA TYR A 149 31.62 15.82 0.18
C TYR A 149 30.88 15.67 1.51
N LYS A 150 29.67 15.12 1.46
CA LYS A 150 28.88 14.75 2.63
C LYS A 150 28.37 13.34 2.45
N SER A 151 28.88 12.43 3.27
CA SER A 151 28.38 11.06 3.35
C SER A 151 26.92 11.02 3.79
N ARG A 152 26.18 9.98 3.40
CA ARG A 152 24.79 9.75 3.81
C ARG A 152 24.62 9.66 5.34
N ASP A 153 25.64 9.17 6.04
CA ASP A 153 25.61 8.91 7.48
C ASP A 153 26.15 10.08 8.31
N SER A 154 26.64 11.14 7.66
CA SER A 154 27.22 12.32 8.32
C SER A 154 26.33 13.54 8.16
N ALA A 155 26.18 14.34 9.22
CA ALA A 155 25.57 15.65 9.13
C ALA A 155 26.55 16.71 8.57
N ASP A 156 27.85 16.49 8.79
CA ASP A 156 28.92 17.42 8.45
C ASP A 156 29.49 17.13 7.06
N GLY A 157 29.67 18.19 6.28
CA GLY A 157 30.35 18.15 5.00
C GLY A 157 31.84 18.43 5.15
N GLU A 158 32.65 17.72 4.39
CA GLU A 158 34.10 17.81 4.40
C GLU A 158 34.60 18.31 3.05
N GLN A 159 35.45 19.34 3.05
CA GLN A 159 36.13 19.79 1.84
C GLN A 159 37.10 18.69 1.37
N ILE A 160 36.89 18.15 0.17
CA ILE A 160 37.69 17.07 -0.40
C ILE A 160 38.65 17.55 -1.47
N CYS A 161 38.29 18.61 -2.20
CA CYS A 161 39.12 19.22 -3.22
C CYS A 161 38.97 20.75 -3.26
N THR A 162 40.04 21.43 -3.62
CA THR A 162 40.08 22.82 -4.06
C THR A 162 40.47 22.84 -5.53
N VAL A 163 39.68 23.51 -6.35
CA VAL A 163 39.86 23.55 -7.80
C VAL A 163 40.03 24.99 -8.24
N THR A 164 41.09 25.23 -9.01
CA THR A 164 41.28 26.48 -9.74
C THR A 164 41.37 26.17 -11.24
N GLN A 165 41.37 27.20 -12.09
CA GLN A 165 41.53 27.01 -13.53
C GLN A 165 42.77 26.18 -13.93
N ARG A 166 43.81 26.14 -13.08
CA ARG A 166 45.09 25.48 -13.40
C ARG A 166 45.54 24.43 -12.40
N SER A 167 44.84 24.26 -11.28
CA SER A 167 45.26 23.35 -10.22
C SER A 167 44.08 22.60 -9.63
N LEU A 168 44.34 21.34 -9.30
CA LEU A 168 43.46 20.47 -8.54
C LEU A 168 44.22 20.01 -7.31
N GLN A 169 43.73 20.39 -6.13
CA GLN A 169 44.31 19.99 -4.85
C GLN A 169 43.26 19.20 -4.08
N CYS A 170 43.44 17.90 -3.96
CA CYS A 170 42.52 17.02 -3.25
C CYS A 170 43.19 16.38 -2.04
N LYS A 171 42.36 15.88 -1.11
CA LYS A 171 42.81 14.98 -0.04
C LYS A 171 43.38 13.70 -0.62
N ALA A 172 44.33 13.10 0.10
CA ALA A 172 45.13 11.97 -0.37
C ALA A 172 44.28 10.80 -0.90
N GLU A 173 43.14 10.55 -0.27
CA GLU A 173 42.19 9.50 -0.68
C GLU A 173 41.57 9.72 -2.07
N TYR A 174 41.45 10.99 -2.52
CA TYR A 174 40.88 11.34 -3.83
C TYR A 174 41.94 11.66 -4.88
N THR A 175 43.15 12.09 -4.48
CA THR A 175 44.19 12.61 -5.38
C THR A 175 44.54 11.68 -6.55
N HIS A 176 44.46 10.36 -6.36
CA HIS A 176 44.82 9.38 -7.39
C HIS A 176 43.65 8.99 -8.31
N ARG A 177 42.42 9.38 -7.95
CA ARG A 177 41.18 9.07 -8.68
C ARG A 177 40.53 10.31 -9.27
N THR A 178 41.01 11.51 -8.96
CA THR A 178 40.47 12.75 -9.51
C THR A 178 41.29 13.30 -10.66
N SER A 179 40.60 13.85 -11.68
CA SER A 179 41.23 14.56 -12.78
C SER A 179 40.41 15.76 -13.21
N LEU A 180 41.08 16.88 -13.50
CA LEU A 180 40.44 18.13 -13.94
C LEU A 180 40.54 18.27 -15.46
N SER A 181 39.40 18.36 -16.11
CA SER A 181 39.25 18.76 -17.52
C SER A 181 38.23 19.90 -17.57
N HIS A 182 38.70 21.11 -17.26
CA HIS A 182 37.83 22.27 -17.04
C HIS A 182 36.78 22.47 -18.17
N PRO A 183 35.50 22.65 -17.84
CA PRO A 183 34.91 22.92 -16.52
C PRO A 183 34.56 21.68 -15.68
N GLU A 184 35.00 20.48 -16.07
CA GLU A 184 34.60 19.23 -15.44
C GLU A 184 35.69 18.67 -14.52
N LEU A 185 35.27 18.22 -13.33
CA LEU A 185 36.08 17.40 -12.43
C LEU A 185 35.56 15.96 -12.46
N THR A 186 36.41 15.03 -12.85
CA THR A 186 36.08 13.60 -12.86
C THR A 186 36.61 12.93 -11.61
N LEU A 187 35.77 12.15 -10.92
CA LEU A 187 36.14 11.17 -9.90
C LEU A 187 36.01 9.78 -10.50
N ARG A 188 37.12 9.08 -10.66
CA ARG A 188 37.21 7.78 -11.35
C ARG A 188 36.94 6.60 -10.43
N ASP A 189 36.47 5.52 -11.03
CA ASP A 189 36.30 4.21 -10.37
C ASP A 189 35.48 4.35 -9.08
N VAL A 190 34.29 4.92 -9.15
CA VAL A 190 33.46 5.27 -7.99
C VAL A 190 33.13 4.03 -7.15
N GLN A 191 33.32 4.13 -5.83
CA GLN A 191 33.16 3.04 -4.87
C GLN A 191 31.90 3.23 -4.02
N PRO A 192 31.33 2.17 -3.40
CA PRO A 192 30.18 2.28 -2.49
C PRO A 192 30.28 3.38 -1.43
N SER A 193 31.49 3.63 -0.91
CA SER A 193 31.78 4.68 0.09
C SER A 193 31.67 6.11 -0.44
N ASP A 194 31.65 6.30 -1.76
CA ASP A 194 31.52 7.60 -2.43
C ASP A 194 30.04 8.00 -2.62
N SER A 195 29.10 7.13 -2.22
CA SER A 195 27.68 7.48 -2.21
C SER A 195 27.40 8.57 -1.16
N GLY A 196 27.02 9.77 -1.62
CA GLY A 196 26.68 10.89 -0.75
C GLY A 196 26.30 12.12 -1.58
N SER A 197 26.41 13.31 -1.00
CA SER A 197 26.24 14.56 -1.73
C SER A 197 27.56 15.29 -1.95
N TYR A 198 27.80 15.75 -3.17
CA TYR A 198 28.94 16.57 -3.55
C TYR A 198 28.46 17.98 -3.86
N THR A 199 28.90 18.96 -3.07
CA THR A 199 28.58 20.37 -3.27
C THR A 199 29.75 21.08 -3.92
N ILE A 200 29.50 21.75 -5.05
CA ILE A 200 30.43 22.68 -5.68
C ILE A 200 30.13 24.07 -5.15
N ARG A 201 31.06 24.63 -4.38
CA ARG A 201 30.93 25.96 -3.78
C ARG A 201 31.94 26.92 -4.39
N ASP A 202 31.47 28.10 -4.76
CA ASP A 202 32.34 29.19 -5.16
C ASP A 202 33.01 29.82 -3.95
N LEU A 203 34.35 29.81 -3.95
CA LEU A 203 35.17 30.38 -2.88
C LEU A 203 35.08 31.91 -2.82
N LYS A 204 34.85 32.57 -3.95
CA LYS A 204 34.84 34.04 -4.03
C LYS A 204 33.60 34.64 -3.37
N ASN A 205 32.43 34.02 -3.60
CA ASN A 205 31.15 34.54 -3.12
C ASN A 205 30.56 33.72 -1.97
N ASN A 206 31.18 32.58 -1.62
CA ASN A 206 30.72 31.65 -0.61
C ASN A 206 29.28 31.17 -0.87
N GLU A 207 29.03 30.73 -2.11
CA GLU A 207 27.71 30.30 -2.58
C GLU A 207 27.80 28.90 -3.20
N ASP A 208 26.83 28.05 -2.87
CA ASP A 208 26.71 26.71 -3.44
C ASP A 208 26.15 26.83 -4.87
N LEU A 209 26.96 26.44 -5.86
CA LEU A 209 26.60 26.52 -7.28
C LEU A 209 25.73 25.32 -7.66
N ARG A 210 26.19 24.12 -7.28
CA ARG A 210 25.57 22.86 -7.65
C ARG A 210 25.78 21.80 -6.58
N VAL A 211 24.77 20.97 -6.37
CA VAL A 211 24.80 19.81 -5.47
C VAL A 211 24.46 18.55 -6.24
N TYR A 212 25.37 17.58 -6.23
CA TYR A 212 25.17 16.26 -6.79
C TYR A 212 24.80 15.27 -5.70
N THR A 213 23.62 14.70 -5.75
CA THR A 213 23.24 13.56 -4.90
C THR A 213 23.57 12.28 -5.64
N VAL A 214 24.62 11.60 -5.21
CA VAL A 214 25.13 10.38 -5.83
C VAL A 214 24.56 9.17 -5.09
N SER A 215 24.00 8.26 -5.87
CA SER A 215 23.47 7.00 -5.38
C SER A 215 24.01 5.86 -6.23
N LEU A 216 24.59 4.86 -5.56
CA LEU A 216 25.11 3.69 -6.26
C LEU A 216 24.03 2.62 -6.33
N ALA A 217 23.82 2.08 -7.53
CA ALA A 217 22.93 0.95 -7.78
C ALA A 217 23.58 -0.32 -7.18
N GLY A 218 23.50 -0.50 -5.86
CA GLY A 218 24.50 -1.32 -5.20
C GLY A 218 24.17 -1.88 -3.83
N GLU A 219 22.94 -2.30 -3.56
CA GLU A 219 22.74 -3.53 -2.80
C GLU A 219 21.72 -4.39 -3.55
N ARG A 220 22.19 -5.16 -4.54
CA ARG A 220 21.41 -6.29 -5.02
C ARG A 220 21.25 -7.20 -3.82
N ILE A 221 20.06 -7.22 -3.23
CA ILE A 221 19.67 -8.16 -2.17
C ILE A 221 20.22 -9.53 -2.62
N PRO A 222 21.18 -10.11 -1.88
CA PRO A 222 21.80 -11.36 -2.28
C PRO A 222 20.72 -12.37 -2.63
N TRP A 223 20.89 -13.09 -3.73
CA TRP A 223 19.86 -14.02 -4.22
C TRP A 223 19.40 -15.03 -3.17
N TRP A 224 20.26 -15.38 -2.22
CA TRP A 224 19.89 -16.25 -1.11
C TRP A 224 18.84 -15.62 -0.17
N ILE A 225 18.83 -14.30 0.04
CA ILE A 225 17.80 -13.61 0.84
C ILE A 225 16.44 -13.64 0.13
N THR A 226 16.41 -13.40 -1.18
CA THR A 226 15.17 -13.49 -1.96
C THR A 226 14.63 -14.92 -1.98
N VAL A 227 15.49 -15.93 -2.15
CA VAL A 227 15.10 -17.34 -2.04
C VAL A 227 14.57 -17.66 -0.63
N LEU A 228 15.25 -17.20 0.43
CA LEU A 228 14.84 -17.44 1.81
C LEU A 228 13.47 -16.81 2.13
N LEU A 229 13.20 -15.60 1.64
CA LEU A 229 11.89 -14.95 1.77
C LEU A 229 10.78 -15.73 1.05
N ILE A 230 11.04 -16.23 -0.16
CA ILE A 230 10.07 -17.04 -0.91
C ILE A 230 9.77 -18.35 -0.17
N VAL A 231 10.80 -19.05 0.34
CA VAL A 231 10.62 -20.29 1.11
C VAL A 231 9.80 -20.02 2.38
N LEU A 232 10.09 -18.94 3.10
CA LEU A 232 9.34 -18.56 4.30
C LEU A 232 7.85 -18.30 3.98
N LEU A 233 7.57 -17.60 2.89
CA LEU A 233 6.21 -17.32 2.43
C LEU A 233 5.44 -18.61 2.11
N VAL A 234 6.08 -19.56 1.43
CA VAL A 234 5.49 -20.88 1.12
C VAL A 234 5.20 -21.66 2.40
N VAL A 235 6.11 -21.67 3.38
CA VAL A 235 5.90 -22.35 4.67
C VAL A 235 4.70 -21.75 5.41
N ILE A 236 4.58 -20.42 5.46
CA ILE A 236 3.44 -19.75 6.09
C ILE A 236 2.12 -20.14 5.41
N LEU A 237 2.09 -20.18 4.08
CA LEU A 237 0.91 -20.60 3.32
C LEU A 237 0.53 -22.06 3.62
N LEU A 238 1.51 -22.96 3.68
CA LEU A 238 1.27 -24.37 4.04
C LEU A 238 0.74 -24.52 5.48
N LEU A 239 1.28 -23.76 6.43
CA LEU A 239 0.79 -23.74 7.81
C LEU A 239 -0.63 -23.17 7.90
N ALA A 240 -0.94 -22.10 7.16
CA ALA A 240 -2.28 -21.55 7.09
C ALA A 240 -3.29 -22.54 6.48
N LEU A 241 -2.92 -23.23 5.39
CA LEU A 241 -3.76 -24.26 4.76
C LEU A 241 -4.00 -25.44 5.71
N THR A 242 -2.96 -25.95 6.37
CA THR A 242 -3.11 -27.06 7.33
C THR A 242 -3.95 -26.65 8.54
N GLY A 243 -3.80 -25.42 9.04
CA GLY A 243 -4.63 -24.85 10.08
C GLY A 243 -6.10 -24.73 9.66
N PHE A 244 -6.35 -24.24 8.44
CA PHE A 244 -7.69 -24.12 7.88
C PHE A 244 -8.39 -25.48 7.73
N ILE A 245 -7.68 -26.49 7.21
CA ILE A 245 -8.19 -27.86 7.08
C ILE A 245 -8.53 -28.45 8.46
N LYS A 246 -7.64 -28.30 9.45
CA LYS A 246 -7.91 -28.76 10.84
C LYS A 246 -9.10 -28.04 11.46
N TYR A 247 -9.23 -26.73 11.21
CA TYR A 247 -10.34 -25.93 11.70
C TYR A 247 -11.69 -26.41 11.15
N GLN A 248 -11.78 -26.60 9.83
CA GLN A 248 -12.98 -27.11 9.15
C GLN A 248 -13.39 -28.49 9.69
N LYS A 249 -12.43 -29.42 9.82
CA LYS A 249 -12.68 -30.78 10.34
C LYS A 249 -13.22 -30.75 11.78
N ASN A 250 -12.64 -29.92 12.64
CA ASN A 250 -13.08 -29.78 14.03
C ASN A 250 -14.45 -29.10 14.18
N ALA A 251 -14.79 -28.17 13.29
CA ALA A 251 -16.12 -27.53 13.28
C ALA A 251 -17.20 -28.56 12.92
N VAL A 252 -16.99 -29.35 11.87
CA VAL A 252 -17.94 -30.38 11.44
C VAL A 252 -18.12 -31.48 12.50
N HIS A 253 -17.04 -31.93 13.13
CA HIS A 253 -17.12 -32.98 14.16
C HIS A 253 -17.93 -32.54 15.38
N ARG A 254 -17.80 -31.27 15.79
CA ARG A 254 -18.58 -30.71 16.91
C ARG A 254 -20.07 -30.66 16.64
N GLU A 255 -20.47 -30.28 15.43
CA GLU A 255 -21.89 -30.27 15.05
C GLU A 255 -22.48 -31.69 14.98
N PHE A 256 -21.72 -32.65 14.46
CA PHE A 256 -22.13 -34.05 14.46
C PHE A 256 -22.34 -34.62 15.88
N LEU A 257 -21.43 -34.31 16.81
CA LEU A 257 -21.55 -34.72 18.22
C LEU A 257 -22.82 -34.17 18.90
N LYS A 258 -23.22 -32.93 18.58
CA LYS A 258 -24.47 -32.35 19.12
C LYS A 258 -25.70 -33.10 18.61
N VAL A 259 -25.77 -33.34 17.30
CA VAL A 259 -26.86 -34.09 16.67
C VAL A 259 -26.97 -35.50 17.28
N SER A 260 -25.85 -36.19 17.43
CA SER A 260 -25.81 -37.55 18.00
C SER A 260 -26.34 -37.59 19.43
N LYS A 261 -25.99 -36.62 20.29
CA LYS A 261 -26.48 -36.57 21.67
C LYS A 261 -27.99 -36.32 21.75
N GLN A 262 -28.51 -35.45 20.88
CA GLN A 262 -29.95 -35.20 20.82
C GLN A 262 -30.72 -36.41 20.32
N LEU A 263 -30.18 -37.11 19.32
CA LEU A 263 -30.76 -38.36 18.81
C LEU A 263 -30.84 -39.45 19.88
N GLU A 264 -29.77 -39.60 20.67
CA GLU A 264 -29.73 -40.56 21.79
C GLU A 264 -30.75 -40.22 22.87
N HIS A 265 -30.94 -38.93 23.18
CA HIS A 265 -31.95 -38.49 24.15
C HIS A 265 -33.37 -38.81 23.67
N VAL A 266 -33.69 -38.51 22.41
CA VAL A 266 -34.99 -38.87 21.81
C VAL A 266 -35.19 -40.38 21.82
N ASN A 267 -34.16 -41.17 21.51
CA ASN A 267 -34.26 -42.63 21.54
C ASN A 267 -34.53 -43.16 22.96
N LYS A 268 -33.92 -42.56 24.00
CA LYS A 268 -34.20 -42.90 25.41
C LYS A 268 -35.64 -42.58 25.79
N LEU A 269 -36.17 -41.42 25.41
CA LEU A 269 -37.56 -41.05 25.67
C LEU A 269 -38.53 -42.03 25.00
N ILE A 270 -38.25 -42.41 23.75
CA ILE A 270 -39.03 -43.42 23.04
C ILE A 270 -39.00 -44.75 23.79
N GLN A 271 -37.83 -45.24 24.20
CA GLN A 271 -37.71 -46.49 24.97
C GLN A 271 -38.41 -46.45 26.33
N GLN A 272 -38.45 -45.28 26.99
CA GLN A 272 -39.17 -45.13 28.24
C GLN A 272 -40.69 -45.12 28.00
N ALA A 273 -41.15 -44.47 26.92
CA ALA A 273 -42.54 -44.50 26.48
C ALA A 273 -43.04 -45.89 26.13
N GLU A 274 -42.14 -46.81 25.74
CA GLU A 274 -42.49 -48.23 25.59
C GLU A 274 -42.92 -48.91 26.90
N ARG A 275 -42.61 -48.34 28.08
CA ARG A 275 -43.00 -48.90 29.40
C ARG A 275 -44.24 -48.27 30.01
N GLY A 276 -44.83 -47.22 29.43
CA GLY A 276 -46.02 -46.56 29.97
C GLY A 276 -46.61 -45.48 29.05
N ASN A 277 -47.95 -45.38 29.01
CA ASN A 277 -48.68 -44.53 28.06
C ASN A 277 -48.46 -43.01 28.25
N GLU A 278 -48.05 -42.55 29.43
CA GLU A 278 -47.92 -41.12 29.74
C GLU A 278 -46.74 -40.44 29.02
N GLN A 279 -45.78 -41.21 28.50
CA GLN A 279 -44.54 -40.68 27.91
C GLN A 279 -44.55 -40.59 26.37
N VAL A 280 -45.63 -41.04 25.71
CA VAL A 280 -45.75 -40.96 24.24
C VAL A 280 -45.86 -39.50 23.77
N SER A 281 -46.60 -38.67 24.50
CA SER A 281 -46.74 -37.24 24.19
C SER A 281 -45.40 -36.50 24.30
N GLU A 282 -44.61 -36.82 25.32
CA GLU A 282 -43.28 -36.22 25.56
C GLU A 282 -42.28 -36.60 24.46
N ALA A 283 -42.28 -37.87 24.03
CA ALA A 283 -41.47 -38.32 22.90
C ALA A 283 -41.87 -37.67 21.57
N GLU A 284 -43.18 -37.44 21.35
CA GLU A 284 -43.66 -36.77 20.12
C GLU A 284 -43.28 -35.28 20.10
N GLU A 285 -43.39 -34.60 21.22
CA GLU A 285 -42.99 -33.20 21.37
C GLU A 285 -41.47 -33.03 21.16
N ALA A 286 -40.64 -33.88 21.78
CA ALA A 286 -39.19 -33.87 21.58
C ALA A 286 -38.79 -34.13 20.10
N MET A 287 -39.52 -34.99 19.38
CA MET A 287 -39.29 -35.19 17.94
C MET A 287 -39.70 -33.97 17.09
N LYS A 288 -40.79 -33.28 17.45
CA LYS A 288 -41.19 -32.03 16.76
C LYS A 288 -40.17 -30.92 17.00
N GLU A 289 -39.66 -30.80 18.22
CA GLU A 289 -38.61 -29.85 18.56
C GLU A 289 -37.32 -30.15 17.78
N LEU A 290 -36.92 -31.43 17.70
CA LEU A 290 -35.75 -31.85 16.93
C LEU A 290 -35.91 -31.53 15.43
N GLU A 291 -37.06 -31.82 14.82
CA GLU A 291 -37.32 -31.46 13.42
C GLU A 291 -37.31 -29.95 13.19
N GLN A 292 -37.87 -29.18 14.13
CA GLN A 292 -37.91 -27.72 14.03
C GLN A 292 -36.50 -27.13 14.14
N GLN A 293 -35.69 -27.63 15.08
CA GLN A 293 -34.33 -27.16 15.32
C GLN A 293 -33.43 -27.34 14.09
N TYR A 294 -33.61 -28.42 13.33
CA TYR A 294 -32.78 -28.72 12.14
C TYR A 294 -33.48 -28.46 10.81
N ARG A 295 -34.66 -27.82 10.81
CA ARG A 295 -35.44 -27.52 9.60
C ARG A 295 -34.63 -26.73 8.56
N GLU A 296 -33.87 -25.73 9.03
CA GLU A 296 -33.08 -24.84 8.16
C GLU A 296 -31.66 -25.34 7.90
N ASN A 297 -31.26 -26.48 8.47
CA ASN A 297 -29.92 -27.03 8.27
C ASN A 297 -29.92 -28.00 7.08
N PRO A 298 -29.47 -27.59 5.88
CA PRO A 298 -29.56 -28.41 4.67
C PRO A 298 -28.74 -29.70 4.75
N LYS A 299 -27.79 -29.77 5.69
CA LYS A 299 -26.92 -30.93 5.88
C LYS A 299 -27.59 -32.07 6.65
N TYR A 300 -28.48 -31.75 7.60
CA TYR A 300 -29.06 -32.74 8.52
C TYR A 300 -30.59 -32.82 8.46
N SER A 301 -31.26 -31.85 7.83
CA SER A 301 -32.73 -31.76 7.78
C SER A 301 -33.40 -33.03 7.25
N GLU A 302 -32.92 -33.57 6.13
CA GLU A 302 -33.50 -34.77 5.52
C GLU A 302 -33.28 -36.03 6.38
N GLN A 303 -32.09 -36.19 6.98
CA GLN A 303 -31.78 -37.33 7.83
C GLN A 303 -32.64 -37.33 9.11
N ILE A 304 -32.79 -36.16 9.73
CA ILE A 304 -33.59 -35.99 10.95
C ILE A 304 -35.06 -36.20 10.65
N LYS A 305 -35.56 -35.69 9.52
CA LYS A 305 -36.93 -35.90 9.07
C LYS A 305 -37.23 -37.38 8.80
N LEU A 306 -36.29 -38.12 8.20
CA LEU A 306 -36.42 -39.56 8.00
C LEU A 306 -36.44 -40.32 9.33
N PHE A 307 -35.54 -39.97 10.26
CA PHE A 307 -35.49 -40.55 11.60
C PHE A 307 -36.80 -40.33 12.36
N CYS A 308 -37.26 -39.07 12.46
CA CYS A 308 -38.51 -38.73 13.16
C CYS A 308 -39.73 -39.38 12.49
N LYS A 309 -39.76 -39.50 11.16
CA LYS A 309 -40.82 -40.22 10.43
C LYS A 309 -40.81 -41.73 10.74
N ALA A 310 -39.64 -42.33 10.88
CA ALA A 310 -39.52 -43.74 11.27
C ALA A 310 -39.99 -43.95 12.71
N LYS A 311 -39.51 -43.15 13.66
CA LYS A 311 -39.88 -43.24 15.07
C LYS A 311 -41.35 -42.95 15.37
N ARG A 312 -41.96 -41.97 14.70
CA ARG A 312 -43.42 -41.77 14.79
C ARG A 312 -44.23 -42.98 14.31
N ALA A 313 -43.74 -43.71 13.32
CA ALA A 313 -44.42 -44.92 12.85
C ALA A 313 -44.31 -46.06 13.88
N GLU A 314 -43.15 -46.20 14.54
CA GLU A 314 -42.98 -47.13 15.66
C GLU A 314 -43.93 -46.81 16.82
N LEU A 315 -44.08 -45.54 17.19
CA LEU A 315 -45.01 -45.11 18.25
C LEU A 315 -46.48 -45.39 17.88
N LYS A 316 -46.90 -45.04 16.65
CA LYS A 316 -48.27 -45.27 16.17
C LYS A 316 -48.66 -46.75 16.13
N GLN A 317 -47.72 -47.62 15.74
CA GLN A 317 -47.95 -49.06 15.71
C GLN A 317 -48.25 -49.61 17.12
N ARG A 318 -47.69 -48.99 18.16
CA ARG A 318 -47.85 -49.44 19.55
C ARG A 318 -49.04 -48.82 20.27
N SER A 319 -49.52 -47.65 19.87
CA SER A 319 -50.70 -47.01 20.46
C SER A 319 -52.03 -47.70 20.13
N GLY A 320 -52.01 -48.80 19.35
CA GLY A 320 -53.19 -49.60 19.06
C GLY A 320 -54.15 -48.95 18.06
N GLU A 321 -53.73 -47.90 17.34
CA GLU A 321 -54.47 -47.37 16.21
C GLU A 321 -54.28 -48.31 15.01
N GLU A 322 -55.13 -49.34 14.93
CA GLU A 322 -55.24 -50.22 13.76
C GLU A 322 -55.61 -49.40 12.51
N GLY A 323 -54.64 -49.22 11.63
CA GLY A 323 -54.82 -48.67 10.29
C GLY A 323 -53.76 -49.22 9.33
N GLU A 324 -54.16 -50.25 8.57
CA GLU A 324 -53.50 -50.87 7.40
C GLU A 324 -52.07 -51.43 7.59
N GLY A 325 -52.01 -52.71 7.99
CA GLY A 325 -50.81 -53.50 8.19
C GLY A 325 -50.15 -54.12 6.95
N LEU A 326 -50.03 -53.41 5.81
CA LEU A 326 -49.44 -53.99 4.59
C LEU A 326 -48.09 -53.38 4.12
N LEU A 327 -47.32 -52.75 5.02
CA LEU A 327 -45.95 -52.25 4.72
C LEU A 327 -44.92 -52.47 5.85
N LEU A 328 -45.25 -53.27 6.87
CA LEU A 328 -44.47 -53.31 8.12
C LEU A 328 -43.27 -54.28 8.10
N THR A 329 -43.32 -55.38 7.37
CA THR A 329 -42.22 -56.35 7.30
C THR A 329 -41.00 -55.80 6.55
N GLU A 330 -41.23 -54.95 5.55
CA GLU A 330 -40.17 -54.28 4.78
C GLU A 330 -39.53 -53.12 5.53
N ARG A 331 -40.32 -52.37 6.31
CA ARG A 331 -39.86 -51.19 7.05
C ARG A 331 -38.95 -51.55 8.23
N GLY A 332 -39.21 -52.67 8.89
CA GLY A 332 -38.32 -53.24 9.91
C GLY A 332 -36.98 -53.70 9.35
N GLY A 333 -36.96 -54.23 8.11
CA GLY A 333 -35.73 -54.58 7.41
C GLY A 333 -34.86 -53.35 7.09
N MET A 334 -35.50 -52.26 6.66
CA MET A 334 -34.81 -50.99 6.37
C MET A 334 -34.20 -50.37 7.64
N LEU A 335 -34.91 -50.38 8.76
CA LEU A 335 -34.40 -49.88 10.04
C LEU A 335 -33.21 -50.71 10.56
N ARG A 336 -33.26 -52.04 10.41
CA ARG A 336 -32.16 -52.92 10.81
C ARG A 336 -30.89 -52.67 9.99
N LYS A 337 -31.00 -52.54 8.66
CA LYS A 337 -29.84 -52.18 7.81
C LYS A 337 -29.33 -50.76 8.10
N MET A 338 -30.21 -49.82 8.43
CA MET A 338 -29.79 -48.45 8.79
C MET A 338 -29.05 -48.41 10.13
N GLU A 339 -29.42 -49.26 11.09
CA GLU A 339 -28.72 -49.39 12.37
C GLU A 339 -27.36 -50.10 12.22
N GLU A 340 -27.24 -51.09 11.34
CA GLU A 340 -25.95 -51.68 10.95
C GLU A 340 -25.00 -50.62 10.34
N VAL A 341 -25.49 -49.77 9.43
CA VAL A 341 -24.71 -48.67 8.84
C VAL A 341 -24.25 -47.68 9.90
N ILE A 342 -25.13 -47.30 10.83
CA ILE A 342 -24.79 -46.36 11.91
C ILE A 342 -23.71 -46.97 12.82
N ASN A 343 -23.81 -48.26 13.16
CA ASN A 343 -22.82 -48.96 13.98
C ASN A 343 -21.46 -49.09 13.26
N SER A 344 -21.45 -49.36 11.95
CA SER A 344 -20.21 -49.40 11.15
C SER A 344 -19.56 -48.02 11.03
N LEU A 345 -20.35 -46.96 10.85
CA LEU A 345 -19.85 -45.58 10.84
C LEU A 345 -19.31 -45.13 12.20
N GLN A 346 -19.93 -45.58 13.31
CA GLN A 346 -19.43 -45.32 14.65
C GLN A 346 -18.10 -46.03 14.93
N ARG A 347 -17.90 -47.26 14.43
CA ARG A 347 -16.59 -47.94 14.50
C ARG A 347 -15.50 -47.20 13.72
N LEU A 348 -15.82 -46.64 12.55
CA LEU A 348 -14.88 -45.81 11.78
C LEU A 348 -14.58 -44.45 12.45
N SER A 349 -15.51 -43.95 13.26
CA SER A 349 -15.34 -42.72 14.04
C SER A 349 -14.62 -42.95 15.37
N GLY A 350 -14.59 -44.18 15.87
CA GLY A 350 -14.14 -44.56 17.20
C GLY A 350 -12.84 -45.35 17.18
N ASP A 351 -11.75 -44.74 16.72
CA ASP A 351 -10.42 -44.83 17.33
C ASP A 351 -9.43 -44.07 16.45
N GLY A 352 -8.79 -43.05 17.04
CA GLY A 352 -7.93 -42.15 16.27
C GLY A 352 -7.10 -41.19 17.09
N ALA A 353 -6.75 -41.56 18.33
CA ALA A 353 -5.61 -40.99 19.04
C ALA A 353 -4.59 -42.11 19.29
N GLY A 354 -3.80 -42.41 18.26
CA GLY A 354 -2.47 -42.98 18.44
C GLY A 354 -2.31 -44.49 18.23
N HIS A 355 -2.34 -44.96 16.98
CA HIS A 355 -1.24 -45.78 16.42
C HIS A 355 -1.43 -45.89 14.91
N LEU A 356 -0.43 -45.45 14.14
CA LEU A 356 -0.42 -45.52 12.67
C LEU A 356 0.44 -46.73 12.30
N GLN A 357 -0.20 -47.89 12.05
CA GLN A 357 0.43 -48.99 11.33
C GLN A 357 -0.63 -49.92 10.70
N ASP A 358 -0.71 -49.85 9.36
CA ASP A 358 -1.03 -50.92 8.40
C ASP A 358 -2.31 -51.77 8.47
N THR A 359 -3.38 -51.33 9.13
CA THR A 359 -4.70 -52.01 9.06
C THR A 359 -5.79 -51.27 8.27
N SER A 360 -5.45 -50.21 7.54
CA SER A 360 -6.44 -49.35 6.84
C SER A 360 -7.10 -49.99 5.61
N SER A 361 -6.44 -50.94 4.94
CA SER A 361 -6.96 -51.49 3.67
C SER A 361 -8.13 -52.47 3.84
N GLY A 362 -8.21 -53.19 4.96
CA GLY A 362 -9.25 -54.21 5.16
C GLY A 362 -10.62 -53.61 5.47
N ASN A 363 -10.65 -52.59 6.33
CA ASN A 363 -11.89 -51.98 6.79
C ASN A 363 -12.56 -51.11 5.70
N ILE A 364 -11.77 -50.51 4.80
CA ILE A 364 -12.32 -49.73 3.67
C ILE A 364 -13.00 -50.68 2.68
N ALA A 365 -12.38 -51.81 2.35
CA ALA A 365 -12.97 -52.79 1.44
C ALA A 365 -14.26 -53.43 1.99
N GLU A 366 -14.32 -53.70 3.30
CA GLU A 366 -15.52 -54.19 3.97
C GLU A 366 -16.64 -53.16 3.94
N THR A 367 -16.32 -51.88 4.19
CA THR A 367 -17.31 -50.79 4.14
C THR A 367 -17.82 -50.53 2.71
N GLU A 368 -16.96 -50.64 1.70
CA GLU A 368 -17.36 -50.52 0.29
C GLU A 368 -18.28 -51.66 -0.14
N ASN A 369 -18.04 -52.87 0.35
CA ASN A 369 -18.88 -54.04 0.07
C ASN A 369 -20.27 -53.90 0.72
N ASP A 370 -20.33 -53.45 1.97
CA ASP A 370 -21.60 -53.18 2.67
C ASP A 370 -22.41 -52.08 1.95
N LEU A 371 -21.74 -51.02 1.49
CA LEU A 371 -22.39 -49.94 0.72
C LEU A 371 -22.96 -50.47 -0.60
N ALA A 372 -22.22 -51.32 -1.31
CA ALA A 372 -22.65 -51.91 -2.56
C ALA A 372 -23.88 -52.83 -2.37
N GLU A 373 -23.91 -53.62 -1.29
CA GLU A 373 -25.04 -54.49 -0.97
C GLU A 373 -26.31 -53.67 -0.62
N ILE A 374 -26.14 -52.55 0.10
CA ILE A 374 -27.24 -51.63 0.42
C ILE A 374 -27.77 -50.95 -0.86
N GLU A 375 -26.87 -50.53 -1.76
CA GLU A 375 -27.27 -49.89 -3.00
C GLU A 375 -28.04 -50.85 -3.91
N GLN A 376 -27.60 -52.12 -3.99
CA GLN A 376 -28.30 -53.16 -4.73
C GLN A 376 -29.68 -53.47 -4.15
N TRP A 377 -29.77 -53.62 -2.83
CA TRP A 377 -31.05 -53.81 -2.14
C TRP A 377 -32.02 -52.63 -2.39
N CYS A 378 -31.52 -51.39 -2.35
CA CYS A 378 -32.31 -50.20 -2.68
C CYS A 378 -32.82 -50.20 -4.12
N ARG A 379 -32.00 -50.67 -5.09
CA ARG A 379 -32.39 -50.78 -6.50
C ARG A 379 -33.51 -51.80 -6.70
N GLU A 380 -33.41 -52.97 -6.09
CA GLU A 380 -34.44 -54.02 -6.16
C GLU A 380 -35.77 -53.55 -5.59
N LYS A 381 -35.76 -52.92 -4.41
CA LYS A 381 -36.98 -52.41 -3.78
C LYS A 381 -37.65 -51.29 -4.58
N ARG A 382 -36.86 -50.43 -5.23
CA ARG A 382 -37.38 -49.40 -6.14
C ARG A 382 -38.06 -50.01 -7.37
N ALA A 383 -37.53 -51.11 -7.90
CA ALA A 383 -38.14 -51.83 -9.02
C ALA A 383 -39.47 -52.49 -8.63
N GLU A 384 -39.53 -53.14 -7.46
CA GLU A 384 -40.77 -53.72 -6.92
C GLU A 384 -41.84 -52.65 -6.70
N LEU A 385 -41.48 -51.50 -6.12
CA LEU A 385 -42.41 -50.41 -5.88
C LEU A 385 -42.98 -49.84 -7.20
N ASN A 386 -42.14 -49.70 -8.23
CA ASN A 386 -42.57 -49.24 -9.55
C ASN A 386 -43.55 -50.23 -10.21
N ASN A 387 -43.35 -51.54 -10.05
CA ASN A 387 -44.29 -52.55 -10.54
C ASN A 387 -45.64 -52.49 -9.82
N LEU A 388 -45.65 -52.27 -8.51
CA LEU A 388 -46.89 -52.08 -7.74
C LEU A 388 -47.66 -50.82 -8.16
N VAL A 389 -46.95 -49.74 -8.48
CA VAL A 389 -47.55 -48.49 -9.00
C VAL A 389 -48.13 -48.69 -10.40
N GLN A 390 -47.46 -49.45 -11.27
CA GLN A 390 -47.95 -49.80 -12.60
C GLN A 390 -49.21 -50.67 -12.53
N GLN A 391 -49.25 -51.69 -11.66
CA GLN A 391 -50.44 -52.52 -11.44
C GLN A 391 -51.65 -51.71 -10.97
N ARG A 392 -51.44 -50.68 -10.15
CA ARG A 392 -52.53 -49.83 -9.65
C ARG A 392 -53.08 -48.85 -10.69
N ARG A 393 -52.29 -48.51 -11.73
CA ARG A 393 -52.72 -47.62 -12.83
C ARG A 393 -53.44 -48.34 -13.97
N GLY A 394 -53.34 -49.66 -14.09
CA GLY A 394 -53.98 -50.42 -15.18
C GLY A 394 -55.48 -50.72 -14.99
N GLY A 395 -56.11 -50.20 -13.93
CA GLY A 395 -57.49 -50.57 -13.54
C GLY A 395 -58.57 -49.51 -13.77
N GLU A 396 -58.27 -48.36 -14.39
CA GLU A 396 -59.22 -47.25 -14.52
C GLU A 396 -59.58 -47.00 -16.00
N PRO A 397 -60.85 -47.16 -16.43
CA PRO A 397 -61.22 -47.00 -17.84
C PRO A 397 -61.23 -45.53 -18.28
N GLU A 398 -60.62 -45.28 -19.44
CA GLU A 398 -60.46 -43.98 -20.09
C GLU A 398 -61.79 -43.23 -20.31
N GLY A 399 -61.93 -42.08 -19.65
CA GLY A 399 -62.92 -41.05 -19.96
C GLY A 399 -62.31 -39.95 -20.84
N THR A 400 -62.78 -39.92 -22.09
CA THR A 400 -62.49 -38.96 -23.16
C THR A 400 -62.68 -37.49 -22.76
N SER A 401 -61.73 -36.62 -23.15
CA SER A 401 -61.87 -35.19 -23.55
C SER A 401 -60.54 -34.49 -23.24
N GLY A 402 -59.79 -33.84 -24.13
CA GLY A 402 -60.18 -33.01 -25.26
C GLY A 402 -59.64 -31.59 -25.00
N GLY A 403 -58.72 -31.11 -25.84
CA GLY A 403 -58.55 -29.66 -26.06
C GLY A 403 -57.18 -29.02 -25.78
N ASN A 404 -56.56 -28.60 -26.88
CA ASN A 404 -55.81 -27.35 -27.12
C ASN A 404 -54.42 -27.15 -26.52
N GLN A 405 -53.44 -27.25 -27.42
CA GLN A 405 -52.07 -26.75 -27.31
C GLN A 405 -51.99 -25.42 -28.05
N THR A 406 -51.65 -24.33 -27.34
CA THR A 406 -51.29 -23.05 -27.96
C THR A 406 -49.80 -22.80 -27.71
N VAL A 407 -49.09 -22.63 -28.83
CA VAL A 407 -47.68 -22.29 -28.96
C VAL A 407 -47.47 -20.81 -28.65
N VAL A 408 -46.45 -20.46 -27.86
CA VAL A 408 -45.83 -19.12 -27.87
C VAL A 408 -44.32 -19.27 -27.77
N GLN A 409 -43.64 -18.84 -28.84
CA GLN A 409 -42.20 -18.69 -28.98
C GLN A 409 -41.70 -17.50 -28.13
N ARG A 410 -40.44 -17.59 -27.67
CA ARG A 410 -39.72 -16.52 -26.97
C ARG A 410 -38.60 -16.03 -27.88
N GLU A 411 -38.68 -14.77 -28.30
CA GLU A 411 -37.64 -14.05 -29.04
C GLU A 411 -36.50 -13.61 -28.12
N GLU A 412 -35.29 -13.71 -28.67
CA GLU A 412 -34.05 -13.06 -28.26
C GLU A 412 -34.10 -11.55 -28.55
N SER A 413 -33.42 -10.75 -27.73
CA SER A 413 -32.94 -9.43 -28.14
C SER A 413 -31.55 -9.18 -27.56
N GLU A 414 -30.62 -8.95 -28.48
CA GLU A 414 -29.26 -8.48 -28.26
C GLU A 414 -29.16 -6.96 -28.52
N ALA A 415 -28.29 -6.34 -27.72
CA ALA A 415 -27.38 -5.23 -28.05
C ALA A 415 -27.94 -3.81 -28.30
N PRO A 416 -27.07 -2.78 -28.39
CA PRO A 416 -25.71 -2.61 -27.86
C PRO A 416 -25.58 -1.51 -26.80
#